data_AF-A0A7I8KWS1-F1
#
_entry.id   AF-A0A7I8KWS1-F1
#
_cell.length_a   1.000
_cell.length_b   1.000
_cell.length_c   1.000
_cell.angle_alpha   90.00
_cell.angle_beta   90.00
_cell.angle_gamma   90.00
#
_symmetry.space_group_name_H-M   'P 1'
#
loop_
_entity.id
_entity.type
_entity.pdbx_description
1 polymer ?
#
loop_
_entity_poly.entity_id
_entity_poly.type
_entity_poly.pdbx_seq_one_letter_code
_entity_poly.pdbx_strand_id
1 'polypeptide(L)'
;MRKIFTILSKNSLHINVKKCRFGETEGVEVDKEKISTMTNWPIPINLKELHRFLGLTGYYRRFITNYASIAWPLMQLLRKDAFYWSKEAQAIFSTLKQAMTMASVLALPNFLQEFIVEIHTSKSGVEAILM
;
A
#
# COMPACT_ATOMS: atom_id res chain seq x y z
N MET A 1 13.98 3.98 25.55
CA MET A 1 13.67 5.38 25.16
C MET A 1 14.68 6.43 25.63
N ARG A 2 15.04 6.52 26.94
CA ARG A 2 15.93 7.60 27.45
C ARG A 2 17.26 7.77 26.70
N LYS A 3 17.93 6.67 26.31
CA LYS A 3 19.19 6.69 25.53
C LYS A 3 19.03 7.41 24.17
N ILE A 4 17.90 7.23 23.48
CA ILE A 4 17.65 7.84 22.16
C ILE A 4 17.55 9.36 22.29
N PHE A 5 16.81 9.85 23.29
CA PHE A 5 16.68 11.29 23.53
C PHE A 5 18.01 11.94 23.92
N THR A 6 18.86 11.25 24.66
CA THR A 6 20.22 11.73 24.97
C THR A 6 21.08 11.86 23.70
N ILE A 7 21.00 10.90 22.78
CA ILE A 7 21.75 10.94 21.51
C ILE A 7 21.25 12.06 20.61
N LEU A 8 19.93 12.25 20.50
CA LEU A 8 19.33 13.32 19.70
C LEU A 8 19.75 14.70 20.21
N SER A 9 19.66 14.90 21.53
CA SER A 9 20.10 16.15 22.19
C SER A 9 21.59 16.42 21.95
N LYS A 10 22.46 15.41 22.09
CA LYS A 10 23.91 15.55 21.81
C LYS A 10 24.23 15.96 20.37
N ASN A 11 23.37 15.61 19.41
CA ASN A 11 23.55 15.93 17.99
C ASN A 11 22.71 17.13 17.54
N SER A 12 22.15 17.92 18.47
CA SER A 12 21.27 19.07 18.15
C SER A 12 20.07 18.71 17.26
N LEU A 13 19.57 17.47 17.37
CA LEU A 13 18.38 17.01 16.68
C LEU A 13 17.15 17.18 17.59
N HIS A 14 16.16 17.91 17.09
CA HIS A 14 14.92 18.19 17.81
C HIS A 14 13.78 17.31 17.31
N ILE A 15 13.00 16.77 18.24
CA ILE A 15 11.87 15.90 17.95
C ILE A 15 10.61 16.75 17.85
N ASN A 16 9.84 16.57 16.76
CA ASN A 16 8.49 17.12 16.69
C ASN A 16 7.53 16.20 17.45
N VAL A 17 7.31 16.48 18.74
CA VAL A 17 6.50 15.66 19.64
C VAL A 17 5.08 15.42 19.09
N LYS A 18 4.50 16.39 18.37
CA LYS A 18 3.15 16.25 17.76
C LYS A 18 3.08 15.15 16.71
N LYS A 19 4.22 14.74 16.14
CA LYS A 19 4.32 13.69 15.12
C LYS A 19 4.85 12.37 15.70
N CYS A 20 5.13 12.30 17.00
CA CYS A 20 5.70 11.12 17.61
C CYS A 20 4.64 10.26 18.28
N ARG A 21 4.78 8.95 18.10
CA ARG A 21 4.03 7.93 18.81
C ARG A 21 5.04 7.02 19.50
N PHE A 22 4.82 6.74 20.78
CA PHE A 22 5.77 6.01 21.61
C PHE A 22 5.07 4.83 22.27
N GLY A 23 5.68 3.65 22.16
CA GLY A 23 5.18 2.44 22.83
C GLY A 23 3.88 1.88 22.25
N GLU A 24 3.58 2.14 20.97
CA GLU A 24 2.47 1.45 20.29
C GLU A 24 2.81 -0.03 20.12
N THR A 25 1.90 -0.89 20.59
CA THR A 25 1.97 -2.36 20.46
C THR A 25 1.06 -2.89 19.38
N GLU A 26 0.12 -2.05 18.91
CA GLU A 26 -0.73 -2.31 17.76
C GLU A 26 0.17 -2.39 16.50
N GLY A 27 -0.17 -3.27 15.56
CA GLY A 27 0.62 -3.53 14.37
C GLY A 27 0.82 -2.31 13.45
N VAL A 28 1.38 -2.55 12.26
CA VAL A 28 1.52 -1.50 11.25
C VAL A 28 0.19 -1.34 10.52
N GLU A 29 -0.47 -0.20 10.70
CA GLU A 29 -1.70 0.18 9.98
C GLU A 29 -1.39 1.23 8.89
N VAL A 30 -2.20 1.23 7.84
CA VAL A 30 -2.20 2.29 6.83
C VAL A 30 -2.87 3.54 7.39
N ASP A 31 -2.24 4.70 7.19
CA ASP A 31 -2.81 5.99 7.56
C ASP A 31 -4.18 6.21 6.88
N LYS A 32 -5.22 6.48 7.68
CA LYS A 32 -6.60 6.70 7.22
C LYS A 32 -6.71 7.85 6.22
N GLU A 33 -5.86 8.88 6.32
CA GLU A 33 -5.82 9.97 5.34
C GLU A 33 -5.34 9.47 3.97
N LYS A 34 -4.42 8.52 3.95
CA LYS A 34 -3.91 7.89 2.72
C LYS A 34 -4.95 6.97 2.10
N ILE A 35 -5.68 6.20 2.91
CA ILE A 35 -6.84 5.42 2.45
C ILE A 35 -7.86 6.35 1.80
N SER A 36 -8.24 7.44 2.48
CA SER A 36 -9.18 8.44 1.95
C SER A 36 -8.71 9.06 0.63
N THR A 37 -7.41 9.33 0.50
CA THR A 37 -6.83 9.85 -0.75
C THR A 37 -7.01 8.86 -1.90
N MET A 38 -6.82 7.56 -1.66
CA MET A 38 -6.96 6.53 -2.69
C MET A 38 -8.44 6.25 -3.03
N THR A 39 -9.34 6.28 -2.04
CA THR A 39 -10.78 6.07 -2.25
C THR A 39 -11.47 7.25 -2.93
N ASN A 40 -10.96 8.46 -2.74
CA ASN A 40 -11.47 9.66 -3.40
C ASN A 40 -10.69 10.00 -4.68
N TRP A 41 -9.74 9.15 -5.08
CA TRP A 41 -8.94 9.41 -6.28
C TRP A 41 -9.84 9.56 -7.52
N PRO A 42 -9.68 10.63 -8.31
CA PRO A 42 -10.51 10.87 -9.49
C PRO A 42 -10.23 9.83 -10.58
N ILE A 43 -11.15 9.66 -11.51
CA ILE A 43 -10.95 8.78 -12.66
C ILE A 43 -9.77 9.32 -13.49
N PRO A 44 -8.70 8.54 -13.70
CA PRO A 44 -7.56 8.97 -14.50
C PRO A 44 -7.97 9.26 -15.95
N ILE A 45 -7.66 10.47 -16.43
CA ILE A 45 -7.93 10.85 -17.83
C ILE A 45 -6.72 10.64 -18.75
N ASN A 46 -5.56 10.32 -18.18
CA ASN A 46 -4.32 10.10 -18.92
C ASN A 46 -3.40 9.09 -18.23
N LEU A 47 -2.39 8.64 -18.98
CA LEU A 47 -1.34 7.72 -18.52
C LEU A 47 -0.62 8.20 -17.26
N LYS A 48 -0.34 9.50 -17.15
CA LYS A 48 0.43 10.07 -16.04
C LYS A 48 -0.36 9.99 -14.72
N GLU A 49 -1.65 10.24 -14.77
CA GLU A 49 -2.55 10.11 -13.63
C GLU A 49 -2.75 8.65 -13.21
N LEU A 50 -2.92 7.75 -14.18
CA LEU A 50 -3.02 6.32 -13.90
C LEU A 50 -1.72 5.80 -13.26
N HIS A 51 -0.57 6.22 -13.77
CA HIS A 51 0.73 5.87 -13.19
C HIS A 51 0.90 6.41 -11.77
N ARG A 52 0.44 7.64 -11.48
CA ARG A 52 0.45 8.19 -10.12
C ARG A 52 -0.43 7.39 -9.17
N PHE A 53 -1.63 7.04 -9.62
CA PHE A 53 -2.54 6.22 -8.84
C PHE A 53 -1.92 4.86 -8.50
N LEU A 54 -1.44 4.13 -9.52
CA LEU A 54 -0.81 2.81 -9.36
C LEU A 54 0.49 2.86 -8.54
N GLY A 55 1.23 3.97 -8.62
CA GLY A 55 2.40 4.19 -7.77
C GLY A 55 2.02 4.34 -6.29
N LEU A 56 0.96 5.10 -6.00
CA LEU A 56 0.47 5.28 -4.64
C LEU A 56 -0.11 3.98 -4.08
N THR A 57 -1.04 3.33 -4.78
CA THR A 57 -1.65 2.09 -4.31
C THR A 57 -0.63 0.94 -4.28
N GLY A 58 0.33 0.94 -5.20
CA GLY A 58 1.43 -0.03 -5.24
C GLY A 58 2.36 0.03 -4.03
N TYR A 59 2.56 1.22 -3.44
CA TYR A 59 3.32 1.37 -2.18
C TYR A 59 2.66 0.60 -1.03
N TYR A 60 1.34 0.55 -1.01
CA TYR A 60 0.54 -0.11 0.02
C TYR A 60 0.11 -1.54 -0.35
N ARG A 61 0.62 -2.12 -1.44
CA ARG A 61 0.23 -3.47 -1.91
C ARG A 61 0.34 -4.58 -0.86
N ARG A 62 1.25 -4.44 0.12
CA ARG A 62 1.46 -5.42 1.20
C ARG A 62 0.26 -5.56 2.15
N PHE A 63 -0.62 -4.56 2.18
CA PHE A 63 -1.81 -4.54 3.01
C PHE A 63 -3.04 -5.04 2.24
N ILE A 64 -2.89 -5.37 0.95
CA ILE A 64 -3.98 -5.62 0.02
C ILE A 64 -3.81 -7.02 -0.57
N THR A 65 -4.72 -7.91 -0.20
CA THR A 65 -4.76 -9.28 -0.75
C THR A 65 -4.99 -9.25 -2.26
N ASN A 66 -4.23 -10.05 -3.00
CA ASN A 66 -4.31 -10.18 -4.46
C ASN A 66 -4.14 -8.85 -5.24
N TYR A 67 -3.36 -7.90 -4.69
CA TYR A 67 -3.16 -6.59 -5.31
C TYR A 67 -2.68 -6.69 -6.76
N ALA A 68 -1.68 -7.54 -7.05
CA ALA A 68 -1.09 -7.61 -8.38
C ALA A 68 -2.10 -8.16 -9.38
N SER A 69 -2.88 -9.16 -8.97
CA SER A 69 -3.98 -9.71 -9.77
C SER A 69 -5.04 -8.66 -10.12
N ILE A 70 -5.43 -7.81 -9.15
CA ILE A 70 -6.42 -6.73 -9.38
C ILE A 70 -5.83 -5.60 -10.22
N ALA A 71 -4.59 -5.18 -9.94
CA ALA A 71 -3.95 -4.04 -10.60
C ALA A 71 -3.42 -4.37 -12.00
N TRP A 72 -3.20 -5.65 -12.31
CA TRP A 72 -2.58 -6.10 -13.58
C TRP A 72 -3.26 -5.53 -14.83
N PRO A 73 -4.60 -5.56 -14.97
CA PRO A 73 -5.27 -5.01 -16.16
C PRO A 73 -5.06 -3.49 -16.29
N LEU A 74 -5.00 -2.75 -15.18
CA LEU A 74 -4.69 -1.32 -15.19
C LEU A 74 -3.22 -1.06 -15.57
N MET A 75 -2.30 -1.94 -15.16
CA MET A 75 -0.90 -1.87 -15.58
C MET A 75 -0.73 -2.10 -17.10
N GLN A 76 -1.62 -2.89 -17.74
CA GLN A 76 -1.59 -3.05 -19.20
C GLN A 76 -1.86 -1.74 -19.93
N LEU A 77 -2.71 -0.87 -19.37
CA LEU A 77 -3.03 0.44 -19.93
C LEU A 77 -1.85 1.41 -19.89
N LEU A 78 -0.79 1.12 -19.11
CA LEU A 78 0.43 1.92 -19.06
C LEU A 78 1.38 1.67 -20.24
N ARG A 79 1.11 0.64 -21.07
CA ARG A 79 1.94 0.34 -22.23
C ARG A 79 1.79 1.44 -23.28
N LYS A 80 2.83 1.60 -24.10
CA LYS A 80 2.85 2.58 -25.20
C LYS A 80 1.63 2.38 -26.10
N ASP A 81 0.92 3.48 -26.38
CA ASP A 81 -0.28 3.53 -27.24
C ASP A 81 -1.44 2.61 -26.80
N ALA A 82 -1.44 2.13 -25.54
CA ALA A 82 -2.46 1.20 -25.02
C ALA A 82 -3.50 1.86 -24.09
N PHE A 83 -3.39 3.16 -23.84
CA PHE A 83 -4.29 3.84 -22.90
C PHE A 83 -5.68 4.02 -23.53
N TYR A 84 -6.61 3.20 -23.06
CA TYR A 84 -8.03 3.31 -23.38
C TYR A 84 -8.84 3.04 -22.11
N TRP A 85 -9.56 4.05 -21.64
CA TRP A 85 -10.35 3.93 -20.41
C TRP A 85 -11.71 3.29 -20.71
N SER A 86 -11.77 1.97 -20.64
CA SER A 86 -12.98 1.19 -20.91
C SER A 86 -13.89 1.03 -19.67
N LYS A 87 -15.08 0.44 -19.87
CA LYS A 87 -15.96 0.08 -18.74
C LYS A 87 -15.30 -0.95 -17.82
N GLU A 88 -14.55 -1.87 -18.39
CA GLU A 88 -13.77 -2.88 -17.66
C GLU A 88 -12.67 -2.21 -16.83
N ALA A 89 -11.94 -1.25 -17.40
CA ALA A 89 -10.95 -0.46 -16.66
C ALA A 89 -11.58 0.29 -15.48
N GLN A 90 -12.75 0.89 -15.67
CA GLN A 90 -13.49 1.57 -14.60
C GLN A 90 -13.94 0.61 -13.49
N ALA A 91 -14.40 -0.59 -13.85
CA ALA A 91 -14.78 -1.62 -12.89
C ALA A 91 -13.57 -2.03 -12.03
N ILE A 92 -12.44 -2.32 -12.66
CA ILE A 92 -11.21 -2.75 -12.00
C ILE A 92 -10.63 -1.63 -11.12
N PHE A 93 -10.69 -0.38 -11.58
CA PHE A 93 -10.32 0.80 -10.79
C PHE A 93 -11.17 0.91 -9.52
N SER A 94 -12.48 0.69 -9.62
CA SER A 94 -13.40 0.72 -8.48
C SER A 94 -13.14 -0.43 -7.51
N THR A 95 -12.90 -1.64 -8.03
CA THR A 95 -12.50 -2.81 -7.23
C THR A 95 -11.20 -2.55 -6.47
N LEU A 96 -10.19 -1.96 -7.12
CA LEU A 96 -8.93 -1.65 -6.47
C LEU A 96 -9.11 -0.62 -5.35
N LYS A 97 -9.93 0.41 -5.57
CA LYS A 97 -10.26 1.42 -4.53
C LYS A 97 -10.98 0.79 -3.33
N GLN A 98 -11.89 -0.14 -3.57
CA GLN A 98 -12.56 -0.88 -2.50
C GLN A 98 -11.57 -1.77 -1.75
N ALA A 99 -10.68 -2.47 -2.45
CA ALA A 99 -9.63 -3.26 -1.81
C ALA A 99 -8.75 -2.40 -0.89
N MET A 100 -8.44 -1.15 -1.26
CA MET A 100 -7.71 -0.20 -0.40
C MET A 100 -8.42 0.11 0.92
N THR A 101 -9.75 0.02 0.99
CA THR A 101 -10.49 0.20 2.26
C THR A 101 -10.43 -1.02 3.18
N MET A 102 -10.15 -2.19 2.62
CA MET A 102 -10.03 -3.44 3.37
C MET A 102 -8.59 -3.71 3.80
N ALA A 103 -7.70 -2.72 3.67
CA ALA A 103 -6.31 -2.82 4.09
C ALA A 103 -6.23 -3.27 5.55
N SER A 104 -5.68 -4.46 5.78
CA SER A 104 -5.56 -5.05 7.11
C SER A 104 -4.42 -4.41 7.91
N VAL A 105 -4.51 -4.46 9.24
CA VAL A 105 -3.37 -4.14 10.10
C VAL A 105 -2.36 -5.28 9.96
N LEU A 106 -1.13 -4.97 9.56
CA LEU A 106 -0.05 -5.97 9.57
C LEU A 106 0.43 -6.15 11.00
N ALA A 107 0.30 -7.37 11.52
CA ALA A 107 0.87 -7.72 12.82
C ALA A 107 2.39 -7.50 12.82
N LEU A 108 2.94 -7.10 13.97
CA LEU A 108 4.40 -7.08 14.13
C LEU A 108 4.93 -8.53 14.09
N PRO A 109 6.06 -8.78 13.41
CA PRO A 109 6.58 -10.14 13.30
C PRO A 109 6.97 -10.68 14.68
N ASN A 110 6.40 -11.82 15.04
CA ASN A 110 6.79 -12.56 16.25
C ASN A 110 7.78 -13.65 15.88
N PHE A 111 9.07 -13.39 16.08
CA PHE A 111 10.15 -14.33 15.74
C PHE A 111 10.18 -15.61 16.60
N LEU A 112 9.28 -15.74 17.58
CA LEU A 112 9.10 -16.97 18.35
C LEU A 112 8.08 -17.93 17.72
N GLN A 113 7.37 -17.50 16.67
CA GLN A 113 6.41 -18.30 15.92
C GLN A 113 6.98 -18.67 14.55
N GLU A 114 6.48 -19.77 13.98
CA GLU A 114 6.78 -20.12 12.60
C GLU A 114 6.08 -19.14 11.66
N PHE A 115 6.81 -18.70 10.64
CA PHE A 115 6.27 -17.86 9.58
C PHE A 115 5.71 -18.74 8.46
N ILE A 116 4.49 -18.45 8.02
CA ILE A 116 3.85 -19.19 6.92
C ILE A 116 3.85 -18.29 5.68
N VAL A 117 4.38 -18.81 4.57
CA VAL A 117 4.32 -18.13 3.27
C VAL A 117 3.29 -18.82 2.40
N GLU A 118 2.19 -18.13 2.12
CA GLU A 118 1.22 -18.55 1.12
C GLU A 118 1.60 -17.99 -0.24
N ILE A 119 1.74 -18.88 -1.24
CA ILE A 119 2.13 -18.51 -2.60
C ILE A 119 0.98 -18.84 -3.54
N HIS A 120 0.47 -17.82 -4.23
CA HIS A 120 -0.51 -17.96 -5.29
C HIS A 120 0.17 -17.73 -6.65
N THR A 121 -0.06 -18.61 -7.61
CA THR A 121 0.53 -18.50 -8.96
C THR A 121 -0.58 -18.39 -10.00
N SER A 122 -0.40 -17.52 -10.98
CA SER A 122 -1.30 -17.35 -12.12
C SER A 122 -0.50 -17.15 -13.42
N LYS A 123 -1.16 -17.21 -14.57
CA LYS A 123 -0.54 -16.89 -15.87
C LYS A 123 0.04 -15.47 -15.92
N SER A 124 -0.43 -14.57 -15.06
CA SER A 124 -0.06 -13.15 -15.04
C SER A 124 1.02 -12.83 -14.01
N GLY A 125 1.38 -13.76 -13.12
CA GLY A 125 2.40 -13.54 -12.10
C GLY A 125 2.28 -14.43 -10.87
N VAL A 126 3.22 -14.25 -9.94
CA VAL A 126 3.27 -14.90 -8.63
C VAL A 126 3.00 -13.87 -7.54
N GLU A 127 2.13 -14.21 -6.60
CA GLU A 127 1.83 -13.44 -5.41
C GLU A 127 2.21 -14.27 -4.18
N ALA A 128 2.80 -13.62 -3.17
CA ALA A 128 3.14 -14.27 -1.92
C ALA A 128 2.73 -13.39 -0.74
N ILE A 129 2.15 -14.01 0.28
CA ILE A 129 1.72 -13.36 1.52
C ILE A 129 2.42 -14.05 2.68
N LEU A 130 2.98 -13.25 3.58
CA LEU A 130 3.57 -13.72 4.84
C LEU A 130 2.53 -13.56 5.93
N MET A 131 2.22 -14.65 6.62
CA MET A 131 1.38 -14.68 7.82
C MET A 131 2.22 -14.92 9.07
#